data_AF-A0A7C5PRI6-F1
#
_entry.id   AF-A0A7C5PRI6-F1
#
_cell.length_a   1.000
_cell.length_b   1.000
_cell.length_c   1.000
_cell.angle_alpha   90.00
_cell.angle_beta   90.00
_cell.angle_gamma   90.00
#
_symmetry.space_group_name_H-M   'P 1'
#
loop_
_entity.id
_entity.type
_entity.pdbx_description
1 polymer ?
#
loop_
_entity_poly.entity_id
_entity_poly.type
_entity_poly.pdbx_seq_one_letter_code
_entity_poly.pdbx_strand_id
1 'polypeptide(L)'
;MRPAKTQAEPPAGSFPIRPVLGIVLGFLAGLFFFRAAFPDPTLELPSVAVPPDPLPALQGLRKKKASGELRIFVAGASMTAGYPYQPLGSASYATQLEKGLRACFPGRPIHVRPSAKPALDSPQLLRMVRKLLDYDPSLLVVTLGSNEYANRLFSGHRLVPRGILPRVVDRFSLGRRFWYAFSQYLQGPGGTGESEDALNALIKKVLEAAPGKPALSGLPFDPEERSFLLRRLRRSMREISKLCRAREVPLVFCVAVYGLDGSWPWGLSKGVDPLGRARIDKLVHSFRAGERSAAFRDQVHKALDRFPNAAVLHYLQGQLAKEAGDLKTARASLERARDLDTVPMHLTGPILRSILGEARAEGRPVLVLDDAFAAADQDGLPGPAHYLDYGHLDAEGHGLLAKFLMKELAARSLLPPPPRDWMRLFDTATKAWLDQVLDPAKRARAPTNMAWADGNFALLFGNFREGFYYLKRAFAGNPDNPEFALRLLFCAGALGKKLEAWSRGGKMAKTRRFFDLYEKMRKALEAGKLDAFLFEIAGLR
;
A
#
# COMPACT_ATOMS: atom_id res chain seq x y z
N MET A 1 -67.78 -51.11 -46.96
CA MET A 1 -66.95 -49.89 -46.96
C MET A 1 -65.98 -49.96 -45.78
N ARG A 2 -64.66 -49.83 -46.05
CA ARG A 2 -63.45 -49.76 -45.19
C ARG A 2 -63.47 -50.33 -43.74
N PRO A 3 -62.52 -51.22 -43.37
CA PRO A 3 -62.39 -51.72 -42.00
C PRO A 3 -61.69 -50.71 -41.07
N ALA A 4 -62.08 -50.75 -39.79
CA ALA A 4 -61.54 -49.95 -38.70
C ALA A 4 -60.06 -50.27 -38.42
N LYS A 5 -59.24 -49.22 -38.29
CA LYS A 5 -57.85 -49.34 -37.82
C LYS A 5 -57.83 -49.30 -36.29
N THR A 6 -57.35 -50.38 -35.69
CA THR A 6 -56.94 -50.49 -34.30
C THR A 6 -55.77 -49.54 -33.99
N GLN A 7 -55.92 -48.72 -32.95
CA GLN A 7 -54.82 -47.97 -32.33
C GLN A 7 -54.01 -48.92 -31.45
N ALA A 8 -52.70 -48.97 -31.67
CA ALA A 8 -51.76 -49.67 -30.80
C ALA A 8 -51.25 -48.69 -29.73
N GLU A 9 -51.34 -49.07 -28.45
CA GLU A 9 -50.71 -48.34 -27.35
C GLU A 9 -49.17 -48.49 -27.39
N PRO A 10 -48.41 -47.44 -27.01
CA PRO A 10 -46.96 -47.50 -26.98
C PRO A 10 -46.45 -48.31 -25.77
N PRO A 11 -45.30 -49.01 -25.91
CA PRO A 11 -44.77 -49.85 -24.84
C PRO A 11 -44.29 -49.04 -23.64
N ALA A 12 -44.76 -49.42 -22.45
CA ALA A 12 -44.27 -48.92 -21.18
C ALA A 12 -42.82 -49.37 -20.94
N GLY A 13 -41.90 -48.44 -20.70
CA GLY A 13 -40.61 -48.76 -20.08
C GLY A 13 -39.33 -48.15 -20.68
N SER A 14 -39.37 -47.27 -21.68
CA SER A 14 -38.14 -46.59 -22.12
C SER A 14 -37.84 -45.40 -21.19
N PHE A 15 -36.88 -45.55 -20.28
CA PHE A 15 -36.33 -44.43 -19.51
C PHE A 15 -35.91 -43.32 -20.49
N PRO A 16 -36.34 -42.06 -20.31
CA PRO A 16 -36.25 -41.08 -21.37
C PRO A 16 -34.83 -40.48 -21.39
N ILE A 17 -33.88 -41.25 -21.92
CA ILE A 17 -32.45 -40.92 -21.98
C ILE A 17 -32.22 -39.59 -22.72
N ARG A 18 -32.97 -39.33 -23.81
CA ARG A 18 -32.82 -38.12 -24.63
C ARG A 18 -33.14 -36.81 -23.89
N PRO A 19 -34.30 -36.64 -23.23
CA PRO A 19 -34.57 -35.42 -22.46
C PRO A 19 -33.68 -35.30 -21.22
N VAL A 20 -33.28 -36.40 -20.57
CA VAL A 20 -32.32 -36.35 -19.46
C VAL A 20 -30.94 -35.87 -19.94
N LEU A 21 -30.45 -36.40 -21.07
CA LEU A 21 -29.18 -35.95 -21.66
C LEU A 21 -29.24 -34.49 -22.11
N GLY A 22 -30.40 -34.04 -22.62
CA GLY A 22 -30.63 -32.63 -22.97
C GLY A 22 -30.62 -31.69 -21.76
N ILE A 23 -31.19 -32.12 -20.62
CA ILE A 23 -31.14 -31.37 -19.36
C ILE A 23 -29.70 -31.32 -18.82
N VAL A 24 -28.96 -32.43 -18.86
CA VAL A 24 -27.56 -32.47 -18.40
C VAL A 24 -26.67 -31.61 -19.29
N LEU A 25 -26.79 -31.72 -20.62
CA LEU A 25 -26.04 -30.89 -21.57
C LEU A 25 -26.42 -29.42 -21.46
N GLY A 26 -27.70 -29.09 -21.28
CA GLY A 26 -28.18 -27.73 -21.05
C GLY A 26 -27.68 -27.15 -19.72
N PHE A 27 -27.61 -27.96 -18.66
CA PHE A 27 -27.04 -27.58 -17.38
C PHE A 27 -25.53 -27.39 -17.45
N LEU A 28 -24.79 -28.27 -18.16
CA LEU A 28 -23.35 -28.14 -18.37
C LEU A 28 -22.99 -26.97 -19.29
N ALA A 29 -23.74 -26.75 -20.37
CA ALA A 29 -23.60 -25.58 -21.23
C ALA A 29 -23.98 -24.30 -20.48
N GLY A 30 -25.02 -24.34 -19.65
CA GLY A 30 -25.40 -23.28 -18.72
C GLY A 30 -24.30 -22.97 -17.71
N LEU A 31 -23.69 -23.99 -17.10
CA LEU A 31 -22.54 -23.86 -16.19
C LEU A 31 -21.31 -23.31 -16.92
N PHE A 32 -21.05 -23.74 -18.14
CA PHE A 32 -19.94 -23.26 -18.96
C PHE A 32 -20.14 -21.79 -19.34
N PHE A 33 -21.32 -21.42 -19.85
CA PHE A 33 -21.69 -20.03 -20.13
C PHE A 33 -21.71 -19.18 -18.86
N PHE A 34 -22.20 -19.71 -17.74
CA PHE A 34 -22.21 -19.02 -16.45
C PHE A 34 -20.78 -18.81 -15.95
N ARG A 35 -19.89 -19.79 -16.08
CA ARG A 35 -18.47 -19.69 -15.71
C ARG A 35 -17.67 -18.82 -16.67
N ALA A 36 -18.07 -18.72 -17.93
CA ALA A 36 -17.45 -17.86 -18.94
C ALA A 36 -17.93 -16.40 -18.83
N ALA A 37 -19.23 -16.16 -18.56
CA ALA A 37 -19.83 -14.84 -18.39
C ALA A 37 -19.61 -14.27 -16.97
N PHE A 38 -19.47 -15.15 -15.98
CA PHE A 38 -19.13 -14.86 -14.59
C PHE A 38 -17.89 -15.68 -14.22
N PRO A 39 -16.69 -15.27 -14.71
CA PRO A 39 -15.45 -15.90 -14.28
C PRO A 39 -15.41 -15.90 -12.76
N ASP A 40 -14.92 -17.00 -12.19
CA ASP A 40 -14.82 -17.18 -10.74
C ASP A 40 -14.21 -15.90 -10.13
N PRO A 41 -14.97 -15.16 -9.30
CA PRO A 41 -14.47 -13.93 -8.68
C PRO A 41 -13.26 -14.22 -7.77
N THR A 42 -12.98 -15.50 -7.50
CA THR A 42 -11.79 -15.96 -6.80
C THR A 42 -10.53 -16.08 -7.68
N LEU A 43 -10.63 -15.98 -9.01
CA LEU A 43 -9.47 -16.14 -9.92
C LEU A 43 -8.85 -14.83 -10.36
N GLU A 44 -9.64 -13.77 -10.60
CA GLU A 44 -9.14 -12.45 -10.98
C GLU A 44 -10.02 -11.34 -10.39
N LEU A 45 -9.44 -10.55 -9.48
CA LEU A 45 -10.01 -9.25 -9.14
C LEU A 45 -9.63 -8.26 -10.24
N PRO A 46 -10.55 -7.36 -10.67
CA PRO A 46 -10.13 -6.21 -11.46
C PRO A 46 -9.11 -5.42 -10.63
N SER A 47 -7.84 -5.46 -11.05
CA SER A 47 -6.80 -4.68 -10.40
C SER A 47 -7.00 -3.21 -10.71
N VAL A 48 -6.92 -2.36 -9.68
CA VAL A 48 -7.03 -0.92 -9.87
C VAL A 48 -5.72 -0.32 -10.40
N ALA A 49 -4.61 -1.06 -10.33
CA ALA A 49 -3.33 -0.70 -10.94
C ALA A 49 -2.88 -1.78 -11.93
N VAL A 50 -2.53 -1.39 -13.15
CA VAL A 50 -1.94 -2.29 -14.15
C VAL A 50 -0.51 -1.86 -14.48
N PRO A 51 0.42 -2.81 -14.71
CA PRO A 51 1.76 -2.52 -15.20
C PRO A 51 1.69 -1.65 -16.45
N PRO A 52 2.58 -0.66 -16.60
CA PRO A 52 2.62 0.15 -17.80
C PRO A 52 3.00 -0.69 -19.03
N ASP A 53 2.55 -0.26 -20.20
CA ASP A 53 2.95 -0.82 -21.49
C ASP A 53 3.31 0.32 -22.45
N PRO A 54 4.53 0.38 -23.01
CA PRO A 54 5.68 -0.50 -22.74
C PRO A 54 6.25 -0.33 -21.32
N LEU A 55 6.95 -1.34 -20.80
CA LEU A 55 7.65 -1.24 -19.52
C LEU A 55 8.94 -0.41 -19.68
N PRO A 56 9.12 0.72 -18.97
CA PRO A 56 10.34 1.54 -19.06
C PRO A 56 11.62 0.75 -18.75
N ALA A 57 11.51 -0.26 -17.87
CA ALA A 57 12.60 -1.17 -17.53
C ALA A 57 13.22 -1.91 -18.73
N LEU A 58 12.48 -2.03 -19.85
CA LEU A 58 12.90 -2.73 -21.05
C LEU A 58 13.52 -1.80 -22.11
N GLN A 59 13.47 -0.48 -21.90
CA GLN A 59 13.94 0.50 -22.87
C GLN A 59 15.44 0.33 -23.15
N GLY A 60 15.80 0.28 -24.43
CA GLY A 60 17.18 0.11 -24.89
C GLY A 60 17.74 -1.31 -24.76
N LEU A 61 16.96 -2.28 -24.25
CA LEU A 61 17.41 -3.67 -24.14
C LEU A 61 16.99 -4.50 -25.36
N ARG A 62 17.90 -5.35 -25.84
CA ARG A 62 17.58 -6.42 -26.80
C ARG A 62 16.93 -7.58 -26.05
N LYS A 63 16.05 -8.36 -26.70
CA LYS A 63 15.42 -9.53 -26.07
C LYS A 63 16.45 -10.54 -25.56
N LYS A 64 17.42 -10.92 -26.39
CA LYS A 64 18.56 -11.76 -25.97
C LYS A 64 19.66 -10.88 -25.39
N LYS A 65 20.25 -11.28 -24.26
CA LYS A 65 21.36 -10.54 -23.64
C LYS A 65 22.67 -10.76 -24.40
N ALA A 66 23.57 -9.80 -24.35
CA ALA A 66 24.92 -9.95 -24.89
C ALA A 66 25.76 -10.90 -24.00
N SER A 67 26.84 -11.45 -24.57
CA SER A 67 27.78 -12.26 -23.78
C SER A 67 28.37 -11.44 -22.63
N GLY A 68 28.43 -12.03 -21.43
CA GLY A 68 28.92 -11.36 -20.23
C GLY A 68 27.97 -10.30 -19.64
N GLU A 69 26.86 -9.96 -20.30
CA GLU A 69 25.88 -9.01 -19.79
C GLU A 69 25.19 -9.57 -18.52
N LEU A 70 25.17 -8.76 -17.47
CA LEU A 70 24.40 -9.03 -16.25
C LEU A 70 23.12 -8.22 -16.28
N ARG A 71 21.98 -8.89 -16.41
CA ARG A 71 20.66 -8.27 -16.49
C ARG A 71 19.79 -8.69 -15.31
N ILE A 72 19.43 -7.76 -14.45
CA ILE A 72 18.61 -7.99 -13.25
C ILE A 72 17.35 -7.14 -13.37
N PHE A 73 16.19 -7.79 -13.32
CA PHE A 73 14.93 -7.07 -13.21
C PHE A 73 14.42 -7.15 -11.78
N VAL A 74 14.02 -6.00 -11.23
CA VAL A 74 13.40 -5.92 -9.91
C VAL A 74 11.94 -5.54 -10.09
N ALA A 75 11.04 -6.52 -9.98
CA ALA A 75 9.60 -6.33 -10.06
C ALA A 75 9.04 -5.93 -8.68
N GLY A 76 8.22 -4.89 -8.63
CA GLY A 76 7.57 -4.48 -7.39
C GLY A 76 6.60 -3.31 -7.54
N ALA A 77 6.30 -2.66 -6.41
CA ALA A 77 5.31 -1.58 -6.34
C ALA A 77 5.96 -0.20 -6.12
N SER A 78 5.28 0.73 -5.43
CA SER A 78 5.74 2.11 -5.19
C SER A 78 7.15 2.21 -4.59
N MET A 79 7.46 1.40 -3.58
CA MET A 79 8.80 1.34 -2.99
C MET A 79 9.87 0.93 -4.03
N THR A 80 9.60 -0.08 -4.85
CA THR A 80 10.52 -0.48 -5.94
C THR A 80 10.62 0.58 -7.02
N ALA A 81 9.58 1.40 -7.21
CA ALA A 81 9.63 2.57 -8.07
C ALA A 81 10.40 3.75 -7.45
N GLY A 82 10.87 3.67 -6.21
CA GLY A 82 11.52 4.79 -5.51
C GLY A 82 10.58 5.95 -5.22
N TYR A 83 9.27 5.70 -5.11
CA TYR A 83 8.29 6.72 -4.74
C TYR A 83 8.61 7.27 -3.34
N PRO A 84 8.54 8.59 -3.10
CA PRO A 84 7.94 9.65 -3.94
C PRO A 84 8.91 10.38 -4.89
N TYR A 85 10.15 9.91 -5.05
CA TYR A 85 11.16 10.62 -5.81
C TYR A 85 10.89 10.61 -7.32
N GLN A 86 11.20 11.73 -7.97
CA GLN A 86 11.04 11.93 -9.40
C GLN A 86 12.39 12.28 -10.05
N PRO A 87 12.68 11.79 -11.28
CA PRO A 87 11.85 10.87 -12.08
C PRO A 87 11.66 9.50 -11.42
N LEU A 88 10.49 8.86 -11.57
CA LEU A 88 10.24 7.53 -10.99
C LEU A 88 11.34 6.53 -11.36
N GLY A 89 11.76 5.74 -10.38
CA GLY A 89 12.84 4.76 -10.49
C GLY A 89 14.23 5.33 -10.17
N SER A 90 14.42 6.66 -10.17
CA SER A 90 15.73 7.28 -9.97
C SER A 90 16.36 6.97 -8.61
N ALA A 91 15.59 7.11 -7.53
CA ALA A 91 16.02 6.82 -6.15
C ALA A 91 15.88 5.34 -5.77
N SER A 92 15.26 4.51 -6.61
CA SER A 92 15.01 3.09 -6.32
C SER A 92 16.27 2.35 -5.90
N TYR A 93 16.15 1.48 -4.90
CA TYR A 93 17.24 0.58 -4.47
C TYR A 93 17.76 -0.29 -5.63
N ALA A 94 16.93 -0.61 -6.63
CA ALA A 94 17.34 -1.33 -7.83
C ALA A 94 18.27 -0.48 -8.72
N THR A 95 17.94 0.80 -8.89
CA THR A 95 18.77 1.73 -9.66
C THR A 95 20.06 2.02 -8.92
N GLN A 96 20.01 2.24 -7.61
CA GLN A 96 21.22 2.42 -6.79
C GLN A 96 22.12 1.17 -6.83
N LEU A 97 21.53 -0.04 -6.79
CA LEU A 97 22.26 -1.29 -7.01
C LEU A 97 22.92 -1.34 -8.41
N GLU A 98 22.27 -0.86 -9.47
CA GLU A 98 22.87 -0.73 -10.80
C GLU A 98 24.15 0.13 -10.76
N LYS A 99 24.06 1.31 -10.16
CA LYS A 99 25.17 2.28 -10.12
C LYS A 99 26.34 1.73 -9.33
N GLY A 100 26.06 1.17 -8.15
CA GLY A 100 27.07 0.56 -7.32
C GLY A 100 27.75 -0.64 -8.01
N LEU A 101 26.98 -1.52 -8.66
CA LEU A 101 27.53 -2.64 -9.41
C LEU A 101 28.42 -2.21 -10.58
N ARG A 102 28.02 -1.18 -11.34
CA ARG A 102 28.84 -0.64 -12.44
C ARG A 102 30.16 -0.06 -11.96
N ALA A 103 30.17 0.56 -10.78
CA ALA A 103 31.39 1.05 -10.16
C ALA A 103 32.30 -0.08 -9.67
N CYS A 104 31.71 -1.18 -9.15
CA CYS A 104 32.46 -2.32 -8.65
C CYS A 104 33.02 -3.24 -9.75
N PHE A 105 32.39 -3.27 -10.93
CA PHE A 105 32.74 -4.17 -12.03
C PHE A 105 32.89 -3.39 -13.35
N PRO A 106 33.91 -2.53 -13.46
CA PRO A 106 34.15 -1.78 -14.69
C PRO A 106 34.37 -2.73 -15.87
N GLY A 107 33.82 -2.39 -17.04
CA GLY A 107 33.93 -3.17 -18.26
C GLY A 107 32.86 -4.26 -18.44
N ARG A 108 32.05 -4.57 -17.42
CA ARG A 108 30.90 -5.48 -17.57
C ARG A 108 29.64 -4.70 -17.96
N PRO A 109 28.88 -5.12 -18.99
CA PRO A 109 27.54 -4.58 -19.25
C PRO A 109 26.60 -5.00 -18.11
N ILE A 110 26.24 -4.07 -17.23
CA ILE A 110 25.35 -4.31 -16.09
C ILE A 110 24.08 -3.48 -16.26
N HIS A 111 22.94 -4.15 -16.20
CA HIS A 111 21.61 -3.54 -16.19
C HIS A 111 20.83 -4.06 -14.99
N VAL A 112 20.56 -3.20 -14.01
CA VAL A 112 19.60 -3.48 -12.93
C VAL A 112 18.47 -2.48 -13.08
N ARG A 113 17.27 -2.99 -13.39
CA ARG A 113 16.13 -2.17 -13.79
C ARG A 113 14.95 -2.39 -12.85
N PRO A 114 14.48 -1.34 -12.14
CA PRO A 114 13.19 -1.42 -11.47
C PRO A 114 12.08 -1.50 -12.52
N SER A 115 11.26 -2.54 -12.44
CA SER A 115 9.99 -2.61 -13.15
C SER A 115 8.90 -2.50 -12.09
N ALA A 116 8.33 -1.31 -11.96
CA ALA A 116 7.47 -1.02 -10.83
C ALA A 116 6.47 0.07 -11.12
N LYS A 117 5.34 0.01 -10.43
CA LYS A 117 4.33 1.06 -10.41
C LYS A 117 3.66 1.07 -9.03
N PRO A 118 3.29 2.24 -8.49
CA PRO A 118 2.50 2.28 -7.26
C PRO A 118 1.28 1.36 -7.29
N ALA A 119 1.00 0.76 -6.13
CA ALA A 119 -0.16 -0.10 -5.85
C ALA A 119 -0.29 -1.43 -6.62
N LEU A 120 0.78 -1.95 -7.22
CA LEU A 120 0.73 -3.29 -7.80
C LEU A 120 0.70 -4.37 -6.71
N ASP A 121 -0.28 -5.28 -6.80
CA ASP A 121 -0.38 -6.51 -6.00
C ASP A 121 0.25 -7.72 -6.72
N SER A 122 0.31 -8.88 -6.06
CA SER A 122 1.01 -10.05 -6.59
C SER A 122 0.57 -10.53 -7.98
N PRO A 123 -0.73 -10.53 -8.37
CA PRO A 123 -1.11 -10.97 -9.72
C PRO A 123 -0.67 -9.98 -10.80
N GLN A 124 -0.59 -8.70 -10.48
CA GLN A 124 -0.06 -7.71 -11.41
C GLN A 124 1.44 -7.80 -11.56
N LEU A 125 2.16 -8.13 -10.48
CA LEU A 125 3.57 -8.48 -10.55
C LEU A 125 3.79 -9.73 -11.41
N LEU A 126 2.95 -10.77 -11.30
CA LEU A 126 3.00 -11.94 -12.19
C LEU A 126 2.85 -11.54 -13.67
N ARG A 127 1.91 -10.64 -14.00
CA ARG A 127 1.75 -10.12 -15.38
C ARG A 127 2.99 -9.38 -15.87
N MET A 128 3.61 -8.59 -15.01
CA MET A 128 4.85 -7.88 -15.32
C MET A 128 6.02 -8.85 -15.52
N VAL A 129 6.18 -9.84 -14.63
CA VAL A 129 7.22 -10.87 -14.71
C VAL A 129 7.16 -11.64 -16.03
N ARG A 130 5.96 -11.98 -16.53
CA ARG A 130 5.82 -12.65 -17.84
C ARG A 130 6.53 -11.87 -18.95
N LYS A 131 6.34 -10.54 -18.99
CA LYS A 131 6.99 -9.66 -19.98
C LYS A 131 8.50 -9.54 -19.74
N LEU A 132 8.94 -9.41 -18.49
CA LEU A 132 10.36 -9.25 -18.15
C LEU A 132 11.19 -10.48 -18.54
N LEU A 133 10.62 -11.67 -18.37
CA LEU A 133 11.28 -12.93 -18.71
C LEU A 133 11.50 -13.11 -20.23
N ASP A 134 10.81 -12.36 -21.08
CA ASP A 134 11.04 -12.38 -22.54
C ASP A 134 12.33 -11.64 -22.94
N TYR A 135 12.99 -11.00 -21.96
CA TYR A 135 14.21 -10.23 -22.13
C TYR A 135 15.39 -10.88 -21.39
N ASP A 136 15.47 -12.21 -21.38
CA ASP A 136 16.66 -12.99 -20.97
C ASP A 136 17.35 -12.46 -19.69
N PRO A 137 16.63 -12.34 -18.56
CA PRO A 137 17.24 -11.90 -17.32
C PRO A 137 18.27 -12.91 -16.81
N SER A 138 19.35 -12.40 -16.22
CA SER A 138 20.30 -13.18 -15.43
C SER A 138 19.78 -13.46 -14.01
N LEU A 139 18.93 -12.57 -13.50
CA LEU A 139 18.26 -12.72 -12.20
C LEU A 139 16.95 -11.94 -12.22
N LEU A 140 15.92 -12.52 -11.59
CA LEU A 140 14.68 -11.82 -11.28
C LEU A 140 14.56 -11.66 -9.76
N VAL A 141 14.29 -10.43 -9.31
CA VAL A 141 13.95 -10.11 -7.93
C VAL A 141 12.49 -9.64 -7.90
N VAL A 142 11.65 -10.24 -7.05
CA VAL A 142 10.23 -9.87 -6.94
C VAL A 142 9.91 -9.45 -5.52
N THR A 143 9.58 -8.17 -5.34
CA THR A 143 9.25 -7.58 -4.04
C THR A 143 7.75 -7.56 -3.83
N LEU A 144 7.30 -8.18 -2.74
CA LEU A 144 5.90 -8.55 -2.48
C LEU A 144 5.39 -7.96 -1.16
N GLY A 145 4.06 -7.89 -1.02
CA GLY A 145 3.40 -7.78 0.28
C GLY A 145 2.88 -6.41 0.68
N SER A 146 3.30 -5.33 0.01
CA SER A 146 2.85 -3.97 0.37
C SER A 146 1.42 -3.66 -0.06
N ASN A 147 0.88 -4.29 -1.10
CA ASN A 147 -0.38 -3.87 -1.73
C ASN A 147 -1.45 -4.97 -1.88
N GLU A 148 -1.30 -6.11 -1.21
CA GLU A 148 -2.20 -7.27 -1.39
C GLU A 148 -3.66 -6.96 -1.00
N TYR A 149 -3.85 -6.05 -0.05
CA TYR A 149 -5.16 -5.54 0.35
C TYR A 149 -5.57 -4.24 -0.36
N ALA A 150 -4.59 -3.44 -0.80
CA ALA A 150 -4.79 -2.11 -1.36
C ALA A 150 -5.74 -2.16 -2.57
N ASN A 151 -5.50 -3.11 -3.49
CA ASN A 151 -6.33 -3.24 -4.70
C ASN A 151 -7.81 -3.46 -4.39
N ARG A 152 -8.11 -4.31 -3.39
CA ARG A 152 -9.47 -4.49 -2.91
C ARG A 152 -10.01 -3.18 -2.36
N LEU A 153 -9.29 -2.59 -1.43
CA LEU A 153 -9.72 -1.39 -0.71
C LEU A 153 -10.11 -0.28 -1.68
N PHE A 154 -9.31 -0.04 -2.72
CA PHE A 154 -9.58 0.97 -3.73
C PHE A 154 -10.63 0.58 -4.77
N SER A 155 -10.89 -0.71 -4.97
CA SER A 155 -12.04 -1.16 -5.76
C SER A 155 -13.39 -0.82 -5.10
N GLY A 156 -13.41 -0.61 -3.77
CA GLY A 156 -14.57 -0.14 -3.02
C GLY A 156 -15.67 -1.19 -2.81
N HIS A 157 -15.41 -2.48 -3.05
CA HIS A 157 -16.42 -3.55 -2.96
C HIS A 157 -15.96 -4.76 -2.15
N ARG A 158 -16.93 -5.52 -1.64
CA ARG A 158 -16.65 -6.81 -1.02
C ARG A 158 -16.31 -7.84 -2.09
N LEU A 159 -15.23 -8.59 -1.90
CA LEU A 159 -14.74 -9.55 -2.90
C LEU A 159 -15.54 -10.85 -2.92
N VAL A 160 -16.21 -11.16 -1.81
CA VAL A 160 -17.09 -12.32 -1.65
C VAL A 160 -18.52 -11.80 -1.51
N PRO A 161 -19.31 -11.73 -2.59
CA PRO A 161 -20.68 -11.21 -2.52
C PRO A 161 -21.59 -12.21 -1.79
N ARG A 162 -22.30 -11.76 -0.76
CA ARG A 162 -23.51 -12.43 -0.28
C ARG A 162 -24.68 -12.03 -1.19
N GLY A 163 -24.76 -12.60 -2.40
CA GLY A 163 -25.89 -12.45 -3.33
C GLY A 163 -25.60 -11.82 -4.71
N ILE A 164 -26.60 -11.85 -5.60
CA ILE A 164 -26.54 -11.42 -7.02
C ILE A 164 -26.67 -9.89 -7.18
N LEU A 165 -27.55 -9.25 -6.41
CA LEU A 165 -27.88 -7.82 -6.55
C LEU A 165 -26.72 -6.86 -6.19
N PRO A 166 -25.90 -7.11 -5.14
CA PRO A 166 -24.72 -6.29 -4.86
C PRO A 166 -23.69 -6.27 -6.00
N ARG A 167 -23.57 -7.35 -6.78
CA ARG A 167 -22.61 -7.47 -7.90
C ARG A 167 -22.84 -6.46 -9.04
N VAL A 168 -24.08 -5.98 -9.21
CA VAL A 168 -24.47 -5.05 -10.29
C VAL A 168 -24.29 -3.60 -9.84
N VAL A 169 -24.67 -3.29 -8.59
CA VAL A 169 -24.48 -1.97 -7.97
C VAL A 169 -22.99 -1.67 -7.77
N ASP A 170 -22.19 -2.71 -7.54
CA ASP A 170 -20.74 -2.64 -7.31
C ASP A 170 -19.90 -2.31 -8.57
N ARG A 171 -20.49 -2.16 -9.75
CA ARG A 171 -19.73 -1.70 -10.94
C ARG A 171 -19.60 -0.17 -11.03
N PHE A 172 -20.29 0.56 -10.16
CA PHE A 172 -20.43 2.01 -10.22
C PHE A 172 -19.87 2.78 -9.00
N SER A 173 -19.08 2.16 -8.11
CA SER A 173 -18.61 2.87 -6.91
C SER A 173 -17.71 4.06 -7.17
N LEU A 174 -17.81 5.01 -6.24
CA LEU A 174 -16.93 6.15 -6.10
C LEU A 174 -15.45 5.76 -5.84
N GLY A 175 -15.18 4.62 -5.19
CA GLY A 175 -13.81 4.19 -4.85
C GLY A 175 -12.93 3.97 -6.09
N ARG A 176 -13.47 3.28 -7.11
CA ARG A 176 -12.75 3.05 -8.38
C ARG A 176 -12.44 4.35 -9.12
N ARG A 177 -13.36 5.32 -9.09
CA ARG A 177 -13.18 6.64 -9.73
C ARG A 177 -12.13 7.47 -8.98
N PHE A 178 -12.08 7.37 -7.65
CA PHE A 178 -11.06 8.04 -6.81
C PHE A 178 -9.68 7.51 -7.11
N TRP A 179 -9.54 6.19 -7.10
CA TRP A 179 -8.25 5.59 -7.35
C TRP A 179 -7.74 5.90 -8.76
N TYR A 180 -8.60 5.87 -9.77
CA TYR A 180 -8.19 6.24 -11.12
C TYR A 180 -7.63 7.67 -11.16
N ALA A 181 -8.36 8.65 -10.60
CA ALA A 181 -7.90 10.04 -10.53
C ALA A 181 -6.60 10.19 -9.71
N PHE A 182 -6.50 9.53 -8.55
CA PHE A 182 -5.31 9.59 -7.69
C PHE A 182 -4.09 8.90 -8.32
N SER A 183 -4.29 7.79 -9.04
CA SER A 183 -3.21 7.08 -9.74
C SER A 183 -2.64 7.85 -10.94
N GLN A 184 -3.43 8.79 -11.49
CA GLN A 184 -2.95 9.76 -12.48
C GLN A 184 -2.14 10.87 -11.81
N TYR A 185 -2.62 11.38 -10.66
CA TYR A 185 -1.89 12.37 -9.84
C TYR A 185 -0.53 11.85 -9.34
N LEU A 186 -0.46 10.58 -8.91
CA LEU A 186 0.78 9.94 -8.46
C LEU A 186 1.85 9.74 -9.56
N GLN A 187 1.50 9.94 -10.84
CA GLN A 187 2.45 9.83 -11.96
C GLN A 187 3.22 11.13 -12.27
N GLY A 188 3.08 12.17 -11.43
CA GLY A 188 3.78 13.44 -11.59
C GLY A 188 3.01 14.44 -12.45
N PRO A 189 3.56 15.66 -12.69
CA PRO A 189 2.84 16.82 -13.23
C PRO A 189 2.61 16.73 -14.75
N GLY A 190 2.02 15.62 -15.19
CA GLY A 190 1.46 15.39 -16.52
C GLY A 190 0.04 14.85 -16.47
N GLY A 191 -0.58 14.78 -15.27
CA GLY A 191 -2.01 14.56 -15.16
C GLY A 191 -2.74 15.72 -15.84
N THR A 192 -3.56 15.43 -16.85
CA THR A 192 -4.44 16.42 -17.45
C THR A 192 -5.26 17.11 -16.36
N GLY A 193 -5.61 18.40 -16.53
CA GLY A 193 -6.40 19.15 -15.54
C GLY A 193 -7.71 18.46 -15.11
N GLU A 194 -8.23 17.57 -15.95
CA GLU A 194 -9.36 16.68 -15.65
C GLU A 194 -9.12 15.73 -14.46
N SER A 195 -7.86 15.33 -14.19
CA SER A 195 -7.50 14.43 -13.08
C SER A 195 -7.48 15.13 -11.72
N GLU A 196 -7.02 16.38 -11.66
CA GLU A 196 -7.12 17.24 -10.48
C GLU A 196 -8.57 17.61 -10.21
N ASP A 197 -9.35 17.95 -11.24
CA ASP A 197 -10.77 18.26 -11.09
C ASP A 197 -11.59 17.04 -10.62
N ALA A 198 -11.29 15.84 -11.13
CA ALA A 198 -11.93 14.60 -10.67
C ALA A 198 -11.56 14.25 -9.23
N LEU A 199 -10.28 14.41 -8.84
CA LEU A 199 -9.82 14.21 -7.47
C LEU A 199 -10.48 15.23 -6.53
N ASN A 200 -10.52 16.51 -6.92
CA ASN A 200 -11.14 17.60 -6.15
C ASN A 200 -12.66 17.43 -6.03
N ALA A 201 -13.36 17.02 -7.09
CA ALA A 201 -14.79 16.74 -7.07
C ALA A 201 -15.14 15.55 -6.17
N LEU A 202 -14.24 14.57 -6.07
CA LEU A 202 -14.45 13.38 -5.27
C LEU A 202 -14.05 13.58 -3.82
N ILE A 203 -12.98 14.33 -3.58
CA ILE A 203 -12.64 14.86 -2.26
C ILE A 203 -13.80 15.71 -1.76
N LYS A 204 -14.38 16.59 -2.58
CA LYS A 204 -15.60 17.32 -2.22
C LYS A 204 -16.73 16.39 -1.76
N LYS A 205 -16.94 15.24 -2.42
CA LYS A 205 -17.93 14.23 -1.99
C LYS A 205 -17.53 13.47 -0.71
N VAL A 206 -16.24 13.24 -0.47
CA VAL A 206 -15.70 12.70 0.80
C VAL A 206 -15.84 13.73 1.93
N LEU A 207 -15.64 15.02 1.63
CA LEU A 207 -15.86 16.15 2.53
C LEU A 207 -17.35 16.35 2.85
N GLU A 208 -18.25 15.98 1.92
CA GLU A 208 -19.70 15.94 2.12
C GLU A 208 -20.18 14.68 2.86
N ALA A 209 -19.37 13.61 2.91
CA ALA A 209 -19.65 12.43 3.73
C ALA A 209 -19.37 12.75 5.20
N ALA A 210 -20.35 12.49 6.07
CA ALA A 210 -20.28 12.84 7.49
C ALA A 210 -19.00 12.32 8.18
N PRO A 211 -18.37 13.11 9.07
CA PRO A 211 -17.18 12.70 9.82
C PRO A 211 -17.34 11.34 10.50
N GLY A 212 -16.31 10.50 10.41
CA GLY A 212 -16.27 9.18 11.06
C GLY A 212 -16.82 8.00 10.25
N LYS A 213 -17.27 8.20 9.00
CA LYS A 213 -17.61 7.09 8.09
C LYS A 213 -16.56 6.98 6.97
N PRO A 214 -15.95 5.80 6.73
CA PRO A 214 -15.09 5.61 5.56
C PRO A 214 -15.85 5.90 4.28
N ALA A 215 -15.23 6.61 3.34
CA ALA A 215 -15.82 6.88 2.03
C ALA A 215 -15.78 5.65 1.08
N LEU A 216 -15.06 4.60 1.49
CA LEU A 216 -14.98 3.32 0.78
C LEU A 216 -15.95 2.31 1.41
N SER A 217 -16.89 1.82 0.61
CA SER A 217 -17.75 0.69 0.98
C SER A 217 -16.94 -0.59 1.20
N GLY A 218 -17.40 -1.45 2.12
CA GLY A 218 -16.81 -2.77 2.35
C GLY A 218 -15.72 -2.84 3.44
N LEU A 219 -15.32 -1.74 4.08
CA LEU A 219 -14.46 -1.80 5.26
C LEU A 219 -15.26 -2.14 6.53
N PRO A 220 -14.68 -2.86 7.51
CA PRO A 220 -13.39 -3.57 7.46
C PRO A 220 -13.44 -4.85 6.61
N PHE A 221 -12.27 -5.38 6.25
CA PHE A 221 -12.16 -6.68 5.57
C PHE A 221 -12.70 -7.83 6.43
N ASP A 222 -13.51 -8.70 5.84
CA ASP A 222 -13.95 -9.92 6.53
C ASP A 222 -12.86 -11.03 6.50
N PRO A 223 -12.92 -12.03 7.40
CA PRO A 223 -11.91 -13.09 7.46
C PRO A 223 -11.79 -13.93 6.19
N GLU A 224 -12.89 -14.11 5.45
CA GLU A 224 -12.91 -14.87 4.20
C GLU A 224 -12.20 -14.11 3.08
N GLU A 225 -12.41 -12.81 2.98
CA GLU A 225 -11.71 -11.89 2.10
C GLU A 225 -10.21 -11.86 2.40
N ARG A 226 -9.83 -11.77 3.69
CA ARG A 226 -8.42 -11.83 4.09
C ARG A 226 -7.79 -13.15 3.64
N SER A 227 -8.45 -14.27 3.91
CA SER A 227 -7.99 -15.60 3.50
C SER A 227 -7.89 -15.74 1.98
N PHE A 228 -8.84 -15.14 1.26
CA PHE A 228 -8.88 -15.11 -0.18
C PHE A 228 -7.70 -14.36 -0.79
N LEU A 229 -7.39 -13.16 -0.29
CA LEU A 229 -6.25 -12.36 -0.75
C LEU A 229 -4.92 -13.09 -0.50
N LEU A 230 -4.77 -13.77 0.63
CA LEU A 230 -3.58 -14.60 0.89
C LEU A 230 -3.47 -15.80 -0.07
N ARG A 231 -4.60 -16.40 -0.51
CA ARG A 231 -4.58 -17.44 -1.55
C ARG A 231 -4.13 -16.88 -2.90
N ARG A 232 -4.56 -15.66 -3.27
CA ARG A 232 -4.11 -14.98 -4.50
C ARG A 232 -2.60 -14.75 -4.48
N LEU A 233 -2.08 -14.23 -3.36
CA LEU A 233 -0.65 -14.03 -3.14
C LEU A 233 0.16 -15.31 -3.40
N ARG A 234 -0.20 -16.38 -2.69
CA ARG A 234 0.47 -17.68 -2.81
C ARG A 234 0.42 -18.22 -4.24
N ARG A 235 -0.74 -18.13 -4.91
CA ARG A 235 -0.89 -18.55 -6.30
C ARG A 235 0.04 -17.76 -7.23
N SER A 236 0.11 -16.44 -7.10
CA SER A 236 1.02 -15.62 -7.93
C SER A 236 2.48 -16.01 -7.74
N MET A 237 2.89 -16.27 -6.49
CA MET A 237 4.26 -16.71 -6.20
C MET A 237 4.58 -18.05 -6.88
N ARG A 238 3.70 -19.05 -6.80
CA ARG A 238 3.88 -20.33 -7.51
C ARG A 238 4.00 -20.17 -9.01
N GLU A 239 3.13 -19.37 -9.61
CA GLU A 239 3.17 -19.14 -11.06
C GLU A 239 4.45 -18.41 -11.48
N ILE A 240 4.90 -17.41 -10.72
CA ILE A 240 6.19 -16.74 -10.94
C ILE A 240 7.34 -17.74 -10.84
N SER A 241 7.37 -18.55 -9.77
CA SER A 241 8.39 -19.58 -9.56
C SER A 241 8.43 -20.57 -10.72
N LYS A 242 7.27 -21.07 -11.15
CA LYS A 242 7.12 -21.99 -12.30
C LYS A 242 7.64 -21.38 -13.60
N LEU A 243 7.28 -20.13 -13.90
CA LEU A 243 7.76 -19.43 -15.10
C LEU A 243 9.28 -19.26 -15.10
N CYS A 244 9.86 -18.90 -13.96
CA CYS A 244 11.31 -18.77 -13.81
C CYS A 244 12.01 -20.13 -13.94
N ARG A 245 11.45 -21.22 -13.39
CA ARG A 245 12.02 -22.59 -13.55
C ARG A 245 12.02 -23.00 -15.02
N ALA A 246 10.91 -22.80 -15.72
CA ALA A 246 10.75 -23.16 -17.13
C ALA A 246 11.72 -22.42 -18.07
N ARG A 247 12.24 -21.26 -17.65
CA ARG A 247 13.20 -20.45 -18.40
C ARG A 247 14.61 -20.49 -17.79
N GLU A 248 14.83 -21.32 -16.79
CA GLU A 248 16.11 -21.44 -16.07
C GLU A 248 16.64 -20.11 -15.51
N VAL A 249 15.73 -19.20 -15.15
CA VAL A 249 16.05 -17.89 -14.59
C VAL A 249 16.10 -17.98 -13.06
N PRO A 250 17.22 -17.59 -12.42
CA PRO A 250 17.29 -17.43 -10.97
C PRO A 250 16.24 -16.44 -10.45
N LEU A 251 15.62 -16.77 -9.31
CA LEU A 251 14.54 -15.98 -8.72
C LEU A 251 14.79 -15.79 -7.22
N VAL A 252 14.68 -14.55 -6.76
CA VAL A 252 14.66 -14.17 -5.34
C VAL A 252 13.35 -13.46 -5.03
N PHE A 253 12.62 -13.95 -4.04
CA PHE A 253 11.49 -13.21 -3.48
C PHE A 253 11.99 -12.24 -2.41
N CYS A 254 11.36 -11.07 -2.32
CA CYS A 254 11.62 -10.12 -1.25
C CYS A 254 10.31 -9.75 -0.57
N VAL A 255 10.33 -9.63 0.76
CA VAL A 255 9.22 -9.06 1.53
C VAL A 255 9.45 -7.55 1.63
N ALA A 256 8.49 -6.75 1.18
CA ALA A 256 8.56 -5.29 1.28
C ALA A 256 8.75 -4.82 2.73
N VAL A 257 9.37 -3.65 2.90
CA VAL A 257 9.64 -3.05 4.21
C VAL A 257 8.35 -2.64 4.93
N TYR A 258 8.41 -2.56 6.27
CA TYR A 258 7.35 -1.97 7.09
C TYR A 258 7.91 -1.34 8.36
N GLY A 259 7.80 -0.01 8.48
CA GLY A 259 8.27 0.75 9.64
C GLY A 259 7.42 0.49 10.88
N LEU A 260 7.70 -0.60 11.58
CA LEU A 260 6.85 -1.18 12.63
C LEU A 260 6.53 -0.21 13.77
N ASP A 261 7.52 0.58 14.20
CA ASP A 261 7.36 1.54 15.29
C ASP A 261 7.06 2.99 14.81
N GLY A 262 7.02 3.22 13.50
CA GLY A 262 6.67 4.50 12.87
C GLY A 262 5.26 4.54 12.27
N SER A 263 4.64 3.36 12.11
CA SER A 263 3.38 3.19 11.38
C SER A 263 2.16 3.21 12.29
N TRP A 264 1.50 4.36 12.36
CA TRP A 264 0.22 4.46 13.04
C TRP A 264 -0.87 3.65 12.31
N PRO A 265 -1.76 2.95 13.03
CA PRO A 265 -2.90 2.28 12.40
C PRO A 265 -3.82 3.27 11.67
N TRP A 266 -4.13 2.96 10.42
CA TRP A 266 -4.96 3.76 9.52
C TRP A 266 -6.42 3.75 9.93
N GLY A 267 -6.91 2.56 10.28
CA GLY A 267 -8.31 2.30 10.43
C GLY A 267 -8.88 2.65 11.80
N LEU A 268 -10.18 2.94 11.80
CA LEU A 268 -10.93 3.13 13.03
C LEU A 268 -11.18 1.77 13.72
N SER A 269 -10.79 1.62 15.00
CA SER A 269 -11.09 0.45 15.85
C SER A 269 -12.53 -0.06 15.72
N LYS A 270 -12.69 -1.35 15.39
CA LYS A 270 -13.99 -2.02 15.22
C LYS A 270 -14.65 -2.27 16.58
N GLY A 271 -15.98 -2.16 16.64
CA GLY A 271 -16.75 -2.53 17.83
C GLY A 271 -16.58 -1.59 19.02
N VAL A 272 -16.09 -0.37 18.78
CA VAL A 272 -15.96 0.67 19.81
C VAL A 272 -17.10 1.66 19.64
N ASP A 273 -17.91 1.83 20.68
CA ASP A 273 -19.00 2.81 20.72
C ASP A 273 -18.48 4.26 20.68
N PRO A 274 -19.32 5.28 20.43
CA PRO A 274 -18.88 6.67 20.35
C PRO A 274 -18.17 7.21 21.60
N LEU A 275 -18.54 6.75 22.81
CA LEU A 275 -17.89 7.17 24.06
C LEU A 275 -16.51 6.52 24.19
N GLY A 276 -16.41 5.23 23.88
CA GLY A 276 -15.14 4.52 23.78
C GLY A 276 -14.20 5.17 22.76
N ARG A 277 -14.75 5.62 21.62
CA ARG A 277 -14.01 6.33 20.58
C ARG A 277 -13.38 7.60 21.13
N ALA A 278 -14.18 8.45 21.76
CA ALA A 278 -13.72 9.70 22.36
C ALA A 278 -12.67 9.45 23.44
N ARG A 279 -12.81 8.37 24.23
CA ARG A 279 -11.82 7.99 25.24
C ARG A 279 -10.49 7.57 24.61
N ILE A 280 -10.50 6.76 23.56
CA ILE A 280 -9.29 6.37 22.82
C ILE A 280 -8.64 7.60 22.19
N ASP A 281 -9.42 8.49 21.59
CA ASP A 281 -8.90 9.71 20.95
C ASP A 281 -8.20 10.62 21.98
N LYS A 282 -8.74 10.73 23.20
CA LYS A 282 -8.07 11.42 24.31
C LYS A 282 -6.73 10.78 24.68
N LEU A 283 -6.67 9.46 24.81
CA LEU A 283 -5.42 8.75 25.11
C LEU A 283 -4.36 8.97 24.02
N VAL A 284 -4.75 8.87 22.75
CA VAL A 284 -3.84 9.15 21.63
C VAL A 284 -3.35 10.58 21.67
N HIS A 285 -4.23 11.53 21.98
CA HIS A 285 -3.85 12.93 22.11
C HIS A 285 -2.86 13.15 23.26
N SER A 286 -3.16 12.68 24.47
CA SER A 286 -2.26 12.78 25.63
C SER A 286 -0.89 12.16 25.33
N PHE A 287 -0.86 10.98 24.69
CA PHE A 287 0.40 10.37 24.24
C PHE A 287 1.16 11.28 23.27
N ARG A 288 0.49 11.85 22.26
CA ARG A 288 1.13 12.77 21.31
C ARG A 288 1.57 14.09 21.95
N ALA A 289 0.96 14.49 23.06
CA ALA A 289 1.37 15.64 23.87
C ALA A 289 2.52 15.34 24.84
N GLY A 290 3.05 14.11 24.84
CA GLY A 290 4.21 13.72 25.65
C GLY A 290 3.87 13.10 27.01
N GLU A 291 2.61 12.79 27.29
CA GLU A 291 2.23 12.11 28.53
C GLU A 291 2.77 10.68 28.55
N ARG A 292 3.48 10.30 29.62
CA ARG A 292 4.20 9.02 29.77
C ARG A 292 4.16 8.43 31.17
N SER A 293 3.49 9.08 32.12
CA SER A 293 3.42 8.69 33.53
C SER A 293 2.91 7.26 33.71
N ALA A 294 3.24 6.65 34.86
CA ALA A 294 2.71 5.34 35.22
C ALA A 294 1.17 5.31 35.21
N ALA A 295 0.53 6.39 35.67
CA ALA A 295 -0.92 6.55 35.63
C ALA A 295 -1.46 6.53 34.19
N PHE A 296 -0.79 7.19 33.25
CA PHE A 296 -1.19 7.15 31.85
C PHE A 296 -1.01 5.75 31.23
N ARG A 297 0.10 5.06 31.54
CA ARG A 297 0.33 3.67 31.10
C ARG A 297 -0.79 2.74 31.59
N ASP A 298 -1.20 2.88 32.85
CA ASP A 298 -2.33 2.14 33.42
C ASP A 298 -3.66 2.47 32.72
N GLN A 299 -3.91 3.73 32.36
CA GLN A 299 -5.09 4.10 31.58
C GLN A 299 -5.11 3.45 30.18
N VAL A 300 -3.96 3.38 29.50
CA VAL A 300 -3.81 2.68 28.22
C VAL A 300 -4.09 1.19 28.39
N HIS A 301 -3.55 0.56 29.44
CA HIS A 301 -3.77 -0.85 29.74
C HIS A 301 -5.26 -1.16 30.01
N LYS A 302 -5.92 -0.40 30.88
CA LYS A 302 -7.36 -0.53 31.15
C LYS A 302 -8.22 -0.31 29.90
N ALA A 303 -7.82 0.61 29.03
CA ALA A 303 -8.50 0.82 27.75
C ALA A 303 -8.31 -0.39 26.82
N LEU A 304 -7.14 -1.01 26.83
CA LEU A 304 -6.84 -2.20 26.04
C LEU A 304 -7.65 -3.40 26.50
N ASP A 305 -7.79 -3.61 27.82
CA ASP A 305 -8.63 -4.68 28.39
C ASP A 305 -10.09 -4.55 27.93
N ARG A 306 -10.60 -3.30 27.92
CA ARG A 306 -11.96 -3.00 27.47
C ARG A 306 -12.12 -3.10 25.94
N PHE A 307 -11.08 -2.73 25.18
CA PHE A 307 -11.12 -2.67 23.72
C PHE A 307 -9.92 -3.45 23.10
N PRO A 308 -9.87 -4.78 23.26
CA PRO A 308 -8.68 -5.58 22.93
C PRO A 308 -8.38 -5.65 21.42
N ASN A 309 -9.34 -5.26 20.57
CA ASN A 309 -9.18 -5.20 19.13
C ASN A 309 -8.88 -3.78 18.60
N ALA A 310 -8.67 -2.80 19.48
CA ALA A 310 -8.30 -1.45 19.08
C ALA A 310 -6.80 -1.40 18.72
N ALA A 311 -6.49 -1.49 17.43
CA ALA A 311 -5.13 -1.45 16.90
C ALA A 311 -4.29 -0.28 17.47
N VAL A 312 -4.88 0.91 17.59
CA VAL A 312 -4.16 2.09 18.12
C VAL A 312 -3.77 1.94 19.59
N LEU A 313 -4.53 1.21 20.42
CA LEU A 313 -4.16 1.00 21.82
C LEU A 313 -2.97 0.04 21.94
N HIS A 314 -2.93 -0.99 21.09
CA HIS A 314 -1.75 -1.84 20.94
C HIS A 314 -0.54 -1.04 20.48
N TYR A 315 -0.73 -0.09 19.56
CA TYR A 315 0.36 0.80 19.13
C TYR A 315 0.88 1.65 20.29
N LEU A 316 -0.01 2.29 21.07
CA LEU A 316 0.37 3.06 22.25
C LEU A 316 1.12 2.21 23.28
N GLN A 317 0.62 1.00 23.59
CA GLN A 317 1.31 0.08 24.50
C GLN A 317 2.70 -0.28 23.97
N GLY A 318 2.83 -0.54 22.67
CA GLY A 318 4.09 -0.87 22.04
C GLY A 318 5.13 0.25 22.16
N GLN A 319 4.71 1.48 21.91
CA GLN A 319 5.58 2.66 22.08
C GLN A 319 5.99 2.87 23.53
N LEU A 320 5.04 2.78 24.47
CA LEU A 320 5.32 2.94 25.90
C LEU A 320 6.25 1.85 26.44
N ALA A 321 6.10 0.61 25.96
CA ALA A 321 6.98 -0.50 26.29
C ALA A 321 8.39 -0.30 25.71
N LYS A 322 8.49 0.19 24.47
CA LYS A 322 9.77 0.52 23.82
C LYS A 322 10.53 1.56 24.65
N GLU A 323 9.88 2.68 24.99
CA GLU A 323 10.47 3.73 25.82
C GLU A 323 10.87 3.24 27.23
N ALA A 324 10.24 2.17 27.73
CA ALA A 324 10.58 1.53 28.99
C ALA A 324 11.70 0.47 28.88
N GLY A 325 12.21 0.21 27.68
CA GLY A 325 13.20 -0.84 27.41
C GLY A 325 12.63 -2.27 27.36
N ASP A 326 11.31 -2.45 27.47
CA ASP A 326 10.65 -3.76 27.30
C ASP A 326 10.41 -4.04 25.82
N LEU A 327 11.50 -4.36 25.11
CA LEU A 327 11.50 -4.59 23.66
C LEU A 327 10.64 -5.79 23.24
N LYS A 328 10.47 -6.78 24.14
CA LYS A 328 9.63 -7.96 23.88
C LYS A 328 8.16 -7.56 23.83
N THR A 329 7.67 -6.83 24.83
CA THR A 329 6.30 -6.31 24.83
C THR A 329 6.11 -5.29 23.71
N ALA A 330 7.10 -4.43 23.48
CA ALA A 330 7.07 -3.46 22.39
C ALA A 330 6.81 -4.12 21.03
N ARG A 331 7.62 -5.12 20.67
CA ARG A 331 7.45 -5.88 19.43
C ARG A 331 6.07 -6.52 19.35
N ALA A 332 5.67 -7.26 20.39
CA ALA A 332 4.41 -8.00 20.38
C ALA A 332 3.20 -7.06 20.20
N SER A 333 3.18 -5.93 20.91
CA SER A 333 2.12 -4.93 20.81
C SER A 333 2.13 -4.19 19.47
N LEU A 334 3.29 -3.82 18.92
CA LEU A 334 3.36 -3.16 17.59
C LEU A 334 2.94 -4.10 16.46
N GLU A 335 3.38 -5.36 16.48
CA GLU A 335 2.95 -6.37 15.49
C GLU A 335 1.44 -6.64 15.60
N ARG A 336 0.90 -6.62 16.82
CA ARG A 336 -0.54 -6.74 17.06
C ARG A 336 -1.30 -5.53 16.52
N ALA A 337 -0.77 -4.33 16.69
CA ALA A 337 -1.34 -3.10 16.13
C ALA A 337 -1.42 -3.17 14.60
N ARG A 338 -0.33 -3.53 13.93
CA ARG A 338 -0.28 -3.75 12.48
C ARG A 338 -1.32 -4.77 12.01
N ASP A 339 -1.42 -5.92 12.67
CA ASP A 339 -2.28 -7.02 12.22
C ASP A 339 -3.78 -6.75 12.49
N LEU A 340 -4.08 -5.95 13.53
CA LEU A 340 -5.42 -5.51 13.88
C LEU A 340 -5.90 -4.29 13.09
N ASP A 341 -5.04 -3.65 12.29
CA ASP A 341 -5.48 -2.54 11.45
C ASP A 341 -6.65 -3.00 10.57
N THR A 342 -7.75 -2.26 10.67
CA THR A 342 -8.97 -2.51 9.92
C THR A 342 -8.85 -2.12 8.44
N VAL A 343 -7.81 -1.33 8.11
CA VAL A 343 -7.52 -0.80 6.79
C VAL A 343 -6.05 -1.08 6.43
N PRO A 344 -5.64 -2.36 6.29
CA PRO A 344 -4.24 -2.70 6.12
C PRO A 344 -3.78 -2.39 4.68
N MET A 345 -3.38 -1.17 4.37
CA MET A 345 -2.74 -0.80 3.10
C MET A 345 -1.26 -1.22 3.01
N HIS A 346 -0.81 -2.08 3.93
CA HIS A 346 0.59 -2.33 4.20
C HIS A 346 0.83 -3.83 4.41
N LEU A 347 2.10 -4.20 4.59
CA LEU A 347 2.49 -5.54 4.99
C LEU A 347 1.81 -5.91 6.32
N THR A 348 1.26 -7.12 6.41
CA THR A 348 0.72 -7.67 7.67
C THR A 348 1.44 -8.97 8.01
N GLY A 349 1.39 -9.39 9.27
CA GLY A 349 1.94 -10.66 9.73
C GLY A 349 1.46 -11.86 8.91
N PRO A 350 0.16 -11.99 8.58
CA PRO A 350 -0.34 -13.03 7.68
C PRO A 350 0.23 -12.97 6.27
N ILE A 351 0.45 -11.78 5.69
CA ILE A 351 1.13 -11.64 4.38
C ILE A 351 2.58 -12.10 4.50
N LEU A 352 3.33 -11.57 5.46
CA LEU A 352 4.73 -11.94 5.73
C LEU A 352 4.89 -13.46 5.83
N ARG A 353 4.12 -14.10 6.71
CA ARG A 353 4.14 -15.56 6.89
C ARG A 353 3.77 -16.32 5.62
N SER A 354 2.84 -15.79 4.82
CA SER A 354 2.46 -16.40 3.54
C SER A 354 3.59 -16.33 2.51
N ILE A 355 4.31 -15.21 2.42
CA ILE A 355 5.46 -15.06 1.51
C ILE A 355 6.58 -16.01 1.94
N LEU A 356 6.95 -16.00 3.23
CA LEU A 356 8.00 -16.87 3.75
C LEU A 356 7.66 -18.35 3.55
N GLY A 357 6.44 -18.75 3.88
CA GLY A 357 5.96 -20.13 3.74
C GLY A 357 5.93 -20.60 2.28
N GLU A 358 5.44 -19.76 1.37
CA GLU A 358 5.35 -20.12 -0.05
C GLU A 358 6.73 -20.14 -0.73
N ALA A 359 7.62 -19.20 -0.39
CA ALA A 359 8.99 -19.22 -0.90
C ALA A 359 9.73 -20.50 -0.47
N ARG A 360 9.56 -20.92 0.79
CA ARG A 360 10.09 -22.20 1.30
C ARG A 360 9.52 -23.39 0.54
N ALA A 361 8.20 -23.44 0.34
CA ALA A 361 7.54 -24.52 -0.40
C ALA A 361 8.02 -24.62 -1.86
N GLU A 362 8.28 -23.47 -2.48
CA GLU A 362 8.80 -23.35 -3.84
C GLU A 362 10.33 -23.53 -3.92
N GLY A 363 11.03 -23.78 -2.81
CA GLY A 363 12.49 -23.89 -2.77
C GLY A 363 13.20 -22.64 -3.32
N ARG A 364 12.62 -21.45 -3.12
CA ARG A 364 13.15 -20.17 -3.58
C ARG A 364 13.74 -19.38 -2.42
N PRO A 365 14.88 -18.69 -2.60
CA PRO A 365 15.39 -17.76 -1.59
C PRO A 365 14.40 -16.62 -1.37
N VAL A 366 14.28 -16.19 -0.13
CA VAL A 366 13.49 -15.04 0.30
C VAL A 366 14.31 -14.11 1.17
N LEU A 367 14.22 -12.81 0.92
CA LEU A 367 14.86 -11.75 1.72
C LEU A 367 13.78 -10.90 2.41
N VAL A 368 13.93 -10.65 3.71
CA VAL A 368 13.12 -9.66 4.42
C VAL A 368 13.85 -8.33 4.34
N LEU A 369 13.27 -7.34 3.67
CA LEU A 369 14.02 -6.13 3.35
C LEU A 369 14.23 -5.20 4.55
N ASP A 370 13.45 -5.35 5.62
CA ASP A 370 13.67 -4.64 6.88
C ASP A 370 15.06 -4.96 7.49
N ASP A 371 15.62 -6.14 7.21
CA ASP A 371 16.95 -6.56 7.71
C ASP A 371 18.07 -5.62 7.22
N ALA A 372 17.84 -4.85 6.15
CA ALA A 372 18.77 -3.83 5.67
C ALA A 372 19.03 -2.70 6.69
N PHE A 373 18.11 -2.49 7.63
CA PHE A 373 18.13 -1.41 8.60
C PHE A 373 18.55 -1.84 10.00
N ALA A 374 18.92 -3.11 10.20
CA ALA A 374 19.27 -3.67 11.51
C ALA A 374 20.36 -2.86 12.27
N ALA A 375 21.28 -2.20 11.56
CA ALA A 375 22.29 -1.33 12.18
C ALA A 375 21.73 0.04 12.62
N ALA A 376 20.71 0.55 11.94
CA ALA A 376 19.99 1.77 12.33
C ALA A 376 18.95 1.48 13.43
N ASP A 377 18.40 0.27 13.44
CA ASP A 377 17.43 -0.21 14.41
C ASP A 377 18.14 -0.77 15.65
N GLN A 378 18.74 0.10 16.48
CA GLN A 378 19.49 -0.31 17.68
C GLN A 378 18.66 -1.19 18.64
N ASP A 379 17.35 -0.98 18.67
CA ASP A 379 16.39 -1.74 19.48
C ASP A 379 15.85 -3.01 18.77
N GLY A 380 16.33 -3.29 17.56
CA GLY A 380 15.90 -4.38 16.68
C GLY A 380 14.50 -4.21 16.10
N LEU A 381 13.81 -3.10 16.36
CA LEU A 381 12.49 -2.77 15.82
C LEU A 381 12.66 -1.87 14.58
N PRO A 382 12.07 -2.22 13.42
CA PRO A 382 12.09 -1.36 12.24
C PRO A 382 11.58 0.05 12.58
N GLY A 383 12.52 0.98 12.61
CA GLY A 383 12.42 2.35 13.10
C GLY A 383 11.70 3.30 12.13
N PRO A 384 11.43 4.57 12.52
CA PRO A 384 11.11 5.62 11.55
C PRO A 384 12.37 6.12 10.80
N ALA A 385 13.57 5.70 11.21
CA ALA A 385 14.81 6.07 10.56
C ALA A 385 14.82 5.54 9.13
N HIS A 386 15.02 6.43 8.15
CA HIS A 386 14.93 6.13 6.72
C HIS A 386 13.54 5.80 6.17
N TYR A 387 12.49 5.90 6.98
CA TYR A 387 11.11 5.75 6.53
C TYR A 387 10.45 7.11 6.38
N LEU A 388 9.83 7.35 5.22
CA LEU A 388 9.01 8.53 5.00
C LEU A 388 7.58 8.33 5.52
N ASP A 389 7.10 7.08 5.45
CA ASP A 389 5.80 6.62 5.96
C ASP A 389 5.92 5.13 6.38
N TYR A 390 4.80 4.40 6.39
CA TYR A 390 4.76 2.99 6.75
C TYR A 390 5.60 2.04 5.88
N GLY A 391 5.97 2.40 4.65
CA GLY A 391 6.57 1.47 3.68
C GLY A 391 7.39 2.09 2.55
N HIS A 392 7.55 3.41 2.54
CA HIS A 392 8.38 4.17 1.60
C HIS A 392 9.62 4.70 2.31
N LEU A 393 10.75 4.56 1.64
CA LEU A 393 12.06 4.91 2.17
C LEU A 393 12.50 6.29 1.70
N ASP A 394 13.35 6.94 2.48
CA ASP A 394 14.13 8.05 1.95
C ASP A 394 15.22 7.56 0.96
N ALA A 395 15.89 8.49 0.29
CA ALA A 395 16.89 8.18 -0.73
C ALA A 395 18.08 7.41 -0.15
N GLU A 396 18.48 7.75 1.08
CA GLU A 396 19.51 7.07 1.87
C GLU A 396 19.10 5.63 2.21
N GLY A 397 17.85 5.42 2.63
CA GLY A 397 17.28 4.12 2.96
C GLY A 397 17.25 3.19 1.76
N HIS A 398 16.93 3.71 0.58
CA HIS A 398 17.10 2.98 -0.68
C HIS A 398 18.56 2.57 -0.94
N GLY A 399 19.54 3.38 -0.55
CA GLY A 399 20.96 3.07 -0.64
C GLY A 399 21.39 1.97 0.33
N LEU A 400 20.92 2.00 1.58
CA LEU A 400 21.13 0.93 2.55
C LEU A 400 20.57 -0.40 2.04
N LEU A 401 19.34 -0.38 1.52
CA LEU A 401 18.70 -1.55 0.92
C LEU A 401 19.46 -2.06 -0.31
N ALA A 402 19.99 -1.18 -1.16
CA ALA A 402 20.80 -1.57 -2.31
C ALA A 402 22.10 -2.28 -1.89
N LYS A 403 22.78 -1.78 -0.84
CA LYS A 403 23.97 -2.43 -0.26
C LYS A 403 23.64 -3.77 0.40
N PHE A 404 22.50 -3.88 1.07
CA PHE A 404 22.00 -5.14 1.60
C PHE A 404 21.81 -6.17 0.49
N LEU A 405 21.13 -5.81 -0.61
CA LEU A 405 20.96 -6.71 -1.75
C LEU A 405 22.30 -7.09 -2.40
N MET A 406 23.25 -6.15 -2.53
CA MET A 406 24.58 -6.45 -3.04
C MET A 406 25.25 -7.57 -2.22
N LYS A 407 25.24 -7.47 -0.88
CA LYS A 407 25.79 -8.49 0.02
C LYS A 407 25.05 -9.82 -0.10
N GLU A 408 23.72 -9.80 0.02
CA GLU A 408 22.90 -11.01 0.04
C GLU A 408 22.97 -11.79 -1.28
N LEU A 409 22.95 -11.09 -2.42
CA LEU A 409 23.01 -11.72 -3.72
C LEU A 409 24.42 -12.26 -4.03
N ALA A 410 25.49 -11.56 -3.61
CA ALA A 410 26.87 -12.04 -3.75
C ALA A 410 27.12 -13.29 -2.87
N ALA A 411 26.63 -13.30 -1.63
CA ALA A 411 26.74 -14.45 -0.72
C ALA A 411 26.04 -15.71 -1.25
N ARG A 412 25.08 -15.56 -2.17
CA ARG A 412 24.35 -16.65 -2.84
C ARG A 412 24.91 -16.99 -4.22
N SER A 413 26.05 -16.43 -4.60
CA SER A 413 26.66 -16.59 -5.93
C SER A 413 25.74 -16.15 -7.09
N LEU A 414 24.77 -15.28 -6.81
CA LEU A 414 23.89 -14.68 -7.82
C LEU A 414 24.49 -13.41 -8.43
N LEU A 415 25.50 -12.85 -7.77
CA LEU A 415 26.36 -11.78 -8.26
C LEU A 415 27.82 -12.23 -8.20
N PRO A 416 28.71 -11.64 -9.03
CA PRO A 416 30.14 -11.79 -8.84
C PRO A 416 30.57 -11.31 -7.45
N PRO A 417 31.63 -11.89 -6.88
CA PRO A 417 32.16 -11.43 -5.60
C PRO A 417 32.62 -9.96 -5.71
N PRO A 418 32.18 -9.06 -4.81
CA PRO A 418 32.62 -7.67 -4.83
C PRO A 418 34.14 -7.53 -4.60
N PRO A 419 34.78 -6.48 -5.14
CA PRO A 419 36.13 -6.10 -4.75
C PRO A 419 36.21 -5.70 -3.27
N ARG A 420 37.41 -5.69 -2.68
CA ARG A 420 37.59 -5.39 -1.23
C ARG A 420 37.04 -4.03 -0.83
N ASP A 421 37.18 -3.00 -1.67
CA ASP A 421 36.75 -1.62 -1.40
C ASP A 421 35.35 -1.29 -1.97
N TRP A 422 34.55 -2.31 -2.30
CA TRP A 422 33.27 -2.14 -2.98
C TRP A 422 32.34 -1.15 -2.29
N MET A 423 32.28 -1.10 -0.95
CA MET A 423 31.39 -0.19 -0.23
C MET A 423 31.67 1.27 -0.56
N ARG A 424 32.95 1.65 -0.62
CA ARG A 424 33.36 3.02 -0.96
C ARG A 424 33.00 3.35 -2.40
N LEU A 425 33.31 2.45 -3.33
CA LEU A 425 32.96 2.60 -4.76
C LEU A 425 31.45 2.72 -4.95
N PHE A 426 30.69 1.89 -4.25
CA PHE A 426 29.24 1.86 -4.27
C PHE A 426 28.66 3.18 -3.77
N ASP A 427 29.04 3.61 -2.57
CA ASP A 427 28.52 4.84 -1.94
C ASP A 427 28.88 6.10 -2.76
N THR A 428 30.08 6.14 -3.34
CA THR A 428 30.47 7.25 -4.21
C THR A 428 29.61 7.29 -5.49
N ALA A 429 29.39 6.15 -6.12
CA ALA A 429 28.62 6.07 -7.36
C ALA A 429 27.12 6.36 -7.15
N THR A 430 26.53 5.85 -6.06
CA THR A 430 25.12 6.11 -5.75
C THR A 430 24.90 7.56 -5.35
N LYS A 431 25.78 8.15 -4.53
CA LYS A 431 25.71 9.57 -4.17
C LYS A 431 25.80 10.45 -5.42
N ALA A 432 26.81 10.24 -6.26
CA ALA A 432 26.98 11.00 -7.50
C ALA A 432 25.74 10.91 -8.42
N TRP A 433 25.13 9.73 -8.51
CA TRP A 433 23.89 9.56 -9.25
C TRP A 433 22.72 10.35 -8.64
N LEU A 434 22.49 10.23 -7.33
CA LEU A 434 21.38 10.93 -6.67
C LEU A 434 21.54 12.45 -6.77
N ASP A 435 22.75 12.97 -6.57
CA ASP A 435 23.06 14.40 -6.68
C ASP A 435 22.86 14.92 -8.11
N GLN A 436 23.05 14.06 -9.12
CA GLN A 436 22.82 14.39 -10.52
C GLN A 436 21.33 14.40 -10.90
N VAL A 437 20.52 13.45 -10.39
CA VAL A 437 19.16 13.20 -10.90
C VAL A 437 18.04 13.72 -10.02
N LEU A 438 18.28 13.89 -8.72
CA LEU A 438 17.27 14.36 -7.79
C LEU A 438 17.42 15.87 -7.57
N ASP A 439 16.33 16.60 -7.78
CA ASP A 439 16.24 17.99 -7.37
C ASP A 439 16.35 18.10 -5.83
N PRO A 440 17.31 18.86 -5.27
CA PRO A 440 17.53 18.93 -3.83
C PRO A 440 16.30 19.43 -3.06
N ALA A 441 15.56 20.41 -3.62
CA ALA A 441 14.37 20.96 -2.97
C ALA A 441 13.22 19.94 -2.94
N LYS A 442 12.99 19.20 -4.04
CA LYS A 442 12.01 18.11 -4.09
C LYS A 442 12.40 16.95 -3.18
N ARG A 443 13.68 16.60 -3.10
CA ARG A 443 14.19 15.58 -2.18
C ARG A 443 13.91 15.98 -0.73
N ALA A 444 14.21 17.22 -0.35
CA ALA A 444 13.93 17.74 0.99
C ALA A 444 12.42 17.79 1.32
N ARG A 445 11.57 18.00 0.31
CA ARG A 445 10.10 17.99 0.45
C ARG A 445 9.46 16.59 0.44
N ALA A 446 10.22 15.52 0.22
CA ALA A 446 9.66 14.16 0.17
C ALA A 446 8.87 13.78 1.44
N PRO A 447 9.37 14.00 2.68
CA PRO A 447 8.59 13.73 3.89
C PRO A 447 7.29 14.54 3.97
N THR A 448 7.33 15.81 3.54
CA THR A 448 6.16 16.69 3.48
C THR A 448 5.10 16.15 2.53
N ASN A 449 5.51 15.70 1.34
CA ASN A 449 4.61 15.14 0.33
C ASN A 449 4.02 13.80 0.78
N MET A 450 4.80 12.97 1.49
CA MET A 450 4.29 11.73 2.08
C MET A 450 3.28 12.00 3.19
N ALA A 451 3.58 12.92 4.11
CA ALA A 451 2.63 13.33 5.13
C ALA A 451 1.33 13.89 4.53
N TRP A 452 1.41 14.59 3.40
CA TRP A 452 0.23 15.01 2.65
C TRP A 452 -0.57 13.81 2.14
N ALA A 453 0.06 12.86 1.45
CA ALA A 453 -0.59 11.66 0.93
C ALA A 453 -1.26 10.85 2.06
N ASP A 454 -0.55 10.61 3.16
CA ASP A 454 -1.01 9.89 4.33
C ASP A 454 -2.23 10.57 4.97
N GLY A 455 -2.17 11.90 5.12
CA GLY A 455 -3.30 12.67 5.64
C GLY A 455 -4.58 12.49 4.83
N ASN A 456 -4.44 12.39 3.52
CA ASN A 456 -5.56 12.17 2.60
C ASN A 456 -6.10 10.75 2.63
N PHE A 457 -5.23 9.75 2.80
CA PHE A 457 -5.67 8.38 3.03
C PHE A 457 -6.42 8.25 4.35
N ALA A 458 -5.93 8.87 5.43
CA ALA A 458 -6.63 8.87 6.70
C ALA A 458 -8.04 9.49 6.59
N LEU A 459 -8.18 10.59 5.84
CA LEU A 459 -9.48 11.20 5.50
C LEU A 459 -10.39 10.24 4.73
N LEU A 460 -9.86 9.56 3.70
CA LEU A 460 -10.61 8.58 2.90
C LEU A 460 -11.17 7.44 3.78
N PHE A 461 -10.44 7.06 4.82
CA PHE A 461 -10.85 6.04 5.79
C PHE A 461 -11.71 6.55 6.93
N GLY A 462 -12.07 7.83 6.91
CA GLY A 462 -12.86 8.48 7.96
C GLY A 462 -12.10 8.65 9.26
N ASN A 463 -10.77 8.54 9.25
CA ASN A 463 -9.91 8.74 10.41
C ASN A 463 -9.33 10.16 10.45
N PHE A 464 -10.22 11.12 10.73
CA PHE A 464 -9.89 12.55 10.82
C PHE A 464 -8.84 12.86 11.90
N ARG A 465 -8.74 12.02 12.94
CA ARG A 465 -7.72 12.15 13.99
C ARG A 465 -6.32 11.93 13.42
N GLU A 466 -6.08 10.83 12.70
CA GLU A 466 -4.77 10.62 12.08
C GLU A 466 -4.54 11.59 10.91
N GLY A 467 -5.59 11.90 10.13
CA GLY A 467 -5.54 12.91 9.08
C GLY A 467 -5.04 14.26 9.59
N PHE A 468 -5.54 14.70 10.75
CA PHE A 468 -5.08 15.92 11.42
C PHE A 468 -3.57 15.92 11.68
N TYR A 469 -2.99 14.85 12.24
CA TYR A 469 -1.56 14.81 12.58
C TYR A 469 -0.66 14.75 11.34
N TYR A 470 -1.05 13.98 10.33
CA TYR A 470 -0.32 13.92 9.06
C TYR A 470 -0.36 15.26 8.30
N LEU A 471 -1.55 15.87 8.18
CA LEU A 471 -1.72 17.16 7.51
C LEU A 471 -1.05 18.30 8.27
N LYS A 472 -0.93 18.21 9.60
CA LYS A 472 -0.13 19.16 10.39
C LYS A 472 1.33 19.12 9.98
N ARG A 473 1.92 17.92 9.83
CA ARG A 473 3.30 17.74 9.36
C ARG A 473 3.46 18.26 7.92
N ALA A 474 2.49 17.97 7.04
CA ALA A 474 2.50 18.48 5.67
C ALA A 474 2.48 20.01 5.63
N PHE A 475 1.57 20.65 6.39
CA PHE A 475 1.48 22.10 6.47
C PHE A 475 2.76 22.74 7.02
N ALA A 476 3.32 22.20 8.11
CA ALA A 476 4.57 22.71 8.67
C ALA A 476 5.74 22.63 7.68
N GLY A 477 5.77 21.60 6.82
CA GLY A 477 6.80 21.43 5.80
C GLY A 477 6.61 22.26 4.51
N ASN A 478 5.43 22.84 4.29
CA ASN A 478 5.14 23.76 3.19
C ASN A 478 3.92 24.66 3.51
N PRO A 479 4.10 25.68 4.36
CA PRO A 479 3.00 26.49 4.87
C PRO A 479 2.37 27.41 3.83
N ASP A 480 3.04 27.64 2.71
CA ASP A 480 2.54 28.45 1.60
C ASP A 480 1.54 27.70 0.72
N ASN A 481 1.37 26.39 0.92
CA ASN A 481 0.37 25.61 0.17
C ASN A 481 -1.03 25.75 0.82
N PRO A 482 -1.96 26.51 0.22
CA PRO A 482 -3.29 26.72 0.80
C PRO A 482 -4.12 25.43 0.87
N GLU A 483 -3.81 24.44 0.04
CA GLU A 483 -4.51 23.15 0.04
C GLU A 483 -4.19 22.34 1.31
N PHE A 484 -2.94 22.40 1.77
CA PHE A 484 -2.51 21.77 3.02
C PHE A 484 -3.24 22.38 4.20
N ALA A 485 -3.31 23.72 4.21
CA ALA A 485 -4.06 24.45 5.21
C ALA A 485 -5.55 24.11 5.22
N LEU A 486 -6.18 24.04 4.04
CA LEU A 486 -7.59 23.70 3.89
C LEU A 486 -7.92 22.34 4.48
N ARG A 487 -7.17 21.29 4.13
CA ARG A 487 -7.44 19.93 4.63
C ARG A 487 -7.13 19.80 6.12
N LEU A 488 -6.08 20.47 6.60
CA LEU A 488 -5.75 20.49 8.03
C LEU A 488 -6.84 21.16 8.86
N LEU A 489 -7.27 22.37 8.44
CA LEU A 489 -8.37 23.09 9.10
C LEU A 489 -9.67 22.29 9.03
N PHE A 490 -9.94 21.61 7.92
CA PHE A 490 -11.10 20.72 7.82
C PHE A 490 -11.04 19.59 8.86
N CYS A 491 -9.89 18.91 9.03
CA CYS A 491 -9.74 17.89 10.08
C CYS A 491 -9.92 18.48 11.47
N ALA A 492 -9.27 19.61 11.76
CA ALA A 492 -9.38 20.28 13.06
C ALA A 492 -10.83 20.72 13.33
N GLY A 493 -11.51 21.30 12.36
CA GLY A 493 -12.91 21.70 12.45
C GLY A 493 -13.85 20.50 12.60
N ALA A 494 -13.55 19.36 11.99
CA ALA A 494 -14.33 18.12 12.16
C ALA A 494 -14.24 17.60 13.60
N LEU A 495 -13.02 17.51 14.13
CA LEU A 495 -12.75 17.08 15.50
C LEU A 495 -13.40 18.03 16.52
N GLY A 496 -13.29 19.35 16.29
CA GLY A 496 -13.86 20.38 17.16
C GLY A 496 -15.34 20.70 16.91
N LYS A 497 -16.03 19.96 16.02
CA LYS A 497 -17.44 20.20 15.63
C LYS A 497 -17.72 21.63 15.14
N LYS A 498 -16.75 22.27 14.47
CA LYS A 498 -16.82 23.65 13.95
C LYS A 498 -17.21 23.74 12.47
N LEU A 499 -17.22 22.61 11.73
CA LEU A 499 -17.47 22.59 10.28
C LEU A 499 -18.79 23.25 9.89
N GLU A 500 -19.88 22.98 10.60
CA GLU A 500 -21.19 23.56 10.28
C GLU A 500 -21.11 25.09 10.35
N ALA A 501 -20.65 25.64 11.47
CA ALA A 501 -20.46 27.08 11.66
C ALA A 501 -19.54 27.69 10.58
N TRP A 502 -18.47 26.99 10.20
CA TRP A 502 -17.54 27.45 9.17
C TRP A 502 -18.10 27.38 7.75
N SER A 503 -19.06 26.49 7.52
CA SER A 503 -19.69 26.29 6.21
C SER A 503 -20.94 27.16 5.97
N ARG A 504 -21.40 27.94 6.98
CA ARG A 504 -22.53 28.87 6.86
C ARG A 504 -22.23 30.09 5.98
N GLY A 505 -23.25 30.56 5.25
CA GLY A 505 -23.22 31.74 4.38
C GLY A 505 -22.94 31.45 2.90
N GLY A 506 -22.90 32.50 2.07
CA GLY A 506 -22.58 32.39 0.64
C GLY A 506 -21.09 32.10 0.38
N LYS A 507 -20.74 31.80 -0.88
CA LYS A 507 -19.36 31.43 -1.30
C LYS A 507 -18.29 32.40 -0.80
N MET A 508 -18.50 33.71 -0.97
CA MET A 508 -17.55 34.74 -0.52
C MET A 508 -17.31 34.73 1.00
N ALA A 509 -18.37 34.52 1.79
CA ALA A 509 -18.25 34.47 3.25
C ALA A 509 -17.43 33.25 3.72
N LYS A 510 -17.63 32.09 3.08
CA LYS A 510 -16.84 30.87 3.36
C LYS A 510 -15.38 31.07 2.98
N THR A 511 -15.11 31.65 1.80
CA THR A 511 -13.75 31.93 1.33
C THR A 511 -13.03 32.90 2.26
N ARG A 512 -13.66 34.02 2.66
CA ARG A 512 -13.07 34.97 3.62
C ARG A 512 -12.72 34.31 4.94
N ARG A 513 -13.66 33.55 5.51
CA ARG A 513 -13.45 32.83 6.78
C ARG A 513 -12.29 31.83 6.71
N PHE A 514 -12.15 31.13 5.58
CA PHE A 514 -11.01 30.24 5.36
C PHE A 514 -9.69 31.01 5.33
N PHE A 515 -9.60 32.09 4.55
CA PHE A 515 -8.39 32.92 4.50
C PHE A 515 -8.02 33.50 5.88
N ASP A 516 -8.99 33.97 6.65
CA ASP A 516 -8.74 34.46 8.02
C ASP A 516 -8.16 33.38 8.93
N LEU A 517 -8.66 32.14 8.83
CA LEU A 517 -8.13 31.01 9.60
C LEU A 517 -6.75 30.58 9.11
N TYR A 518 -6.52 30.58 7.80
CA TYR A 518 -5.24 30.27 7.18
C TYR A 518 -4.15 31.26 7.63
N GLU A 519 -4.43 32.57 7.58
CA GLU A 519 -3.49 33.61 8.05
C GLU A 519 -3.18 33.48 9.55
N LYS A 520 -4.20 33.21 10.38
CA LYS A 520 -3.98 32.93 11.81
C LYS A 520 -3.11 31.70 12.04
N MET A 521 -3.33 30.65 11.24
CA MET A 521 -2.56 29.41 11.32
C MET A 521 -1.09 29.61 10.90
N ARG A 522 -0.83 30.39 9.85
CA ARG A 522 0.52 30.79 9.45
C ARG A 522 1.23 31.58 10.54
N LYS A 523 0.59 32.61 11.08
CA LYS A 523 1.13 33.41 12.20
C LYS A 523 1.40 32.54 13.43
N ALA A 524 0.53 31.58 13.71
CA ALA A 524 0.74 30.62 14.79
C ALA A 524 1.96 29.72 14.53
N LEU A 525 2.17 29.26 13.30
CA LEU A 525 3.37 28.50 12.92
C LEU A 525 4.65 29.34 13.08
N GLU A 526 4.67 30.57 12.55
CA GLU A 526 5.79 31.50 12.68
C GLU A 526 6.13 31.81 14.15
N ALA A 527 5.11 31.88 15.01
CA ALA A 527 5.27 32.10 16.44
C ALA A 527 5.56 30.83 17.26
N GLY A 528 5.73 29.66 16.62
CA GLY A 528 5.92 28.38 17.33
C GLY A 528 4.71 27.89 18.13
N LYS A 529 3.52 28.43 17.85
CA LYS A 529 2.24 28.18 18.55
C LYS A 529 1.22 27.41 17.71
N LEU A 530 1.64 26.78 16.60
CA LEU A 530 0.75 26.05 15.70
C LEU A 530 -0.07 24.98 16.44
N ASP A 531 0.58 24.20 17.31
CA ASP A 531 -0.08 23.15 18.08
C ASP A 531 -1.16 23.72 19.01
N ALA A 532 -0.83 24.77 19.76
CA ALA A 532 -1.78 25.43 20.64
C ALA A 532 -3.00 25.96 19.87
N PHE A 533 -2.80 26.57 18.70
CA PHE A 533 -3.86 27.07 17.82
C PHE A 533 -4.74 25.94 17.29
N LEU A 534 -4.14 24.90 16.73
CA LEU A 534 -4.85 23.77 16.14
C LEU A 534 -5.62 22.96 17.19
N PHE A 535 -5.06 22.75 18.39
CA PHE A 535 -5.71 21.98 19.45
C PHE A 535 -6.93 22.72 20.02
N GLU A 536 -6.88 24.05 20.10
CA GLU A 536 -8.05 24.87 20.47
C GLU A 536 -9.18 24.77 19.42
N ILE A 537 -8.80 24.71 18.16
CA ILE A 537 -9.75 24.50 17.07
C ILE A 537 -10.36 23.10 17.13
N ALA A 538 -9.52 22.08 17.35
CA ALA A 538 -9.92 20.68 17.38
C ALA A 538 -10.64 20.25 18.66
N GLY A 539 -10.73 21.12 19.68
CA GLY A 539 -11.33 20.77 20.97
C GLY A 539 -10.51 19.72 21.73
N LEU A 540 -9.19 19.75 21.57
CA LEU A 540 -8.25 18.79 22.16
C LEU A 540 -7.49 19.37 23.37
N ARG A 541 -7.72 20.64 23.73
CA ARG A 541 -7.13 21.24 24.94
C ARG A 541 -7.74 20.67 26.22
#